data_AF-B3RQG6-F1
#
_entry.id   AF-B3RQG6-F1
#
_cell.length_a   1.000
_cell.length_b   1.000
_cell.length_c   1.000
_cell.angle_alpha   90.00
_cell.angle_beta   90.00
_cell.angle_gamma   90.00
#
_symmetry.space_group_name_H-M   'P 1'
#
loop_
_entity.id
_entity.type
_entity.pdbx_description
1 polymer ?
#
loop_
_entity_poly.entity_id
_entity_poly.type
_entity_poly.pdbx_seq_one_letter_code
_entity_poly.pdbx_strand_id
1 'polypeptide(L)' 'IRRMKANARERCRMHMLNDALEELRRVIPGYAPDQKLSKIETLRLARNYISALTEALKINSNQPLSTES' A
#
# COMPACT_ATOMS: atom_id res chain seq x y z
N ILE A 1 17.58 20.75 26.97
CA ILE A 1 16.51 21.27 26.07
C ILE A 1 16.67 20.86 24.59
N ARG A 2 17.82 21.06 23.92
CA ARG A 2 18.00 20.72 22.48
C ARG A 2 17.70 19.25 22.12
N ARG A 3 18.21 18.29 22.90
CA ARG A 3 17.95 16.84 22.70
C ARG A 3 16.47 16.47 22.80
N MET A 4 15.74 17.06 23.76
CA MET A 4 14.31 16.80 23.93
C MET A 4 13.49 17.28 22.73
N LYS A 5 13.80 18.48 22.20
CA LYS A 5 13.17 19.01 20.98
C LYS A 5 13.46 18.13 19.76
N ALA A 6 14.68 17.62 19.62
CA ALA A 6 15.05 16.71 18.54
C ALA A 6 14.25 15.39 18.62
N ASN A 7 14.18 14.77 19.81
CA ASN A 7 13.43 13.54 20.01
C ASN A 7 11.92 13.71 19.74
N ALA A 8 11.35 14.86 20.10
CA ALA A 8 9.95 15.16 19.82
C ALA A 8 9.66 15.24 18.32
N ARG A 9 10.56 15.87 17.54
CA ARG A 9 10.44 15.91 16.07
C ARG A 9 10.52 14.53 15.45
N GLU A 10 11.46 13.71 15.91
CA GLU A 10 11.62 12.35 15.36
C GLU A 10 10.42 11.46 15.66
N ARG A 11 9.81 11.59 16.85
CA ARG A 11 8.54 10.91 17.14
C ARG A 11 7.43 11.35 16.21
N CYS A 12 7.26 12.65 15.98
CA CYS A 12 6.26 13.18 15.05
C CYS A 12 6.48 12.64 13.63
N ARG A 13 7.73 12.63 13.15
CA ARG A 13 8.10 12.04 11.85
C ARG A 13 7.73 10.56 11.77
N MET A 14 7.95 9.80 12.85
CA MET A 14 7.58 8.39 12.92
C MET A 14 6.07 8.15 12.97
N HIS A 15 5.31 9.02 13.63
CA HIS A 15 3.84 8.97 13.58
C HIS A 15 3.35 9.16 12.15
N MET A 16 3.80 10.21 11.45
CA MET A 16 3.43 10.45 10.05
C MET A 16 3.77 9.26 9.13
N LEU A 17 4.92 8.62 9.34
CA LEU A 17 5.30 7.44 8.56
C LEU A 17 4.38 6.24 8.84
N ASN A 18 4.02 6.01 10.11
CA ASN A 18 3.14 4.90 10.47
C ASN A 18 1.71 5.15 9.97
N ASP A 19 1.24 6.39 9.99
CA ASP A 19 -0.08 6.77 9.45
C ASP A 19 -0.14 6.53 7.93
N ALA A 20 0.90 6.91 7.20
CA ALA A 20 1.00 6.63 5.76
C ALA A 20 1.07 5.12 5.46
N LEU A 21 1.75 4.34 6.31
CA LEU A 21 1.78 2.88 6.18
C LEU A 21 0.41 2.26 6.46
N GLU A 22 -0.38 2.85 7.35
CA GLU A 22 -1.74 2.40 7.64
C GLU A 22 -2.69 2.68 6.49
N GLU A 23 -2.61 3.87 5.89
CA GLU A 23 -3.35 4.17 4.65
C GLU A 23 -2.97 3.21 3.51
N LEU A 24 -1.70 2.81 3.41
CA LEU A 24 -1.29 1.79 2.45
C LEU A 24 -1.94 0.42 2.73
N ARG A 25 -2.14 0.03 4.00
CA ARG A 25 -2.82 -1.24 4.33
C ARG A 25 -4.27 -1.24 3.86
N ARG A 26 -4.97 -0.10 4.00
CA ARG A 26 -6.39 0.02 3.63
C ARG A 26 -6.66 -0.24 2.15
N VAL A 27 -5.68 -0.03 1.28
CA VAL A 27 -5.82 -0.28 -0.16
C VAL A 27 -5.33 -1.67 -0.58
N ILE A 28 -4.80 -2.47 0.33
CA ILE A 28 -4.37 -3.85 0.03
C ILE A 28 -5.60 -4.77 -0.01
N PRO A 29 -5.79 -5.56 -1.08
CA PRO A 29 -6.89 -6.51 -1.15
C PRO A 29 -6.86 -7.52 -0.01
N GLY A 30 -8.02 -7.75 0.61
CA GLY A 30 -8.16 -8.70 1.70
C GLY A 30 -7.61 -8.22 3.05
N TYR A 31 -7.13 -6.99 3.15
CA TYR A 31 -6.79 -6.40 4.45
C TYR A 31 -8.07 -6.10 5.25
N ALA A 32 -8.18 -6.71 6.42
CA ALA A 32 -9.19 -6.37 7.42
C ALA A 32 -8.56 -5.53 8.54
N PRO A 33 -9.27 -4.55 9.13
CA PRO A 33 -8.71 -3.67 10.18
C PRO A 33 -8.21 -4.40 11.43
N ASP A 34 -8.71 -5.61 11.70
CA ASP A 34 -8.30 -6.48 12.79
C ASP A 34 -7.10 -7.38 12.43
N GLN A 35 -6.77 -7.49 11.14
CA GLN A 35 -5.61 -8.24 10.68
C GLN A 35 -4.32 -7.47 10.93
N LYS A 36 -3.37 -8.11 11.62
CA LYS A 36 -2.03 -7.54 11.84
C LYS A 36 -1.12 -7.85 10.66
N LEU A 37 -0.83 -6.85 9.83
CA LEU A 37 0.22 -6.91 8.81
C LEU A 37 1.50 -6.23 9.32
N SER A 38 2.63 -6.94 9.28
CA SER A 38 3.93 -6.34 9.53
C SER A 38 4.28 -5.30 8.46
N LYS A 39 5.26 -4.43 8.74
CA LYS A 39 5.72 -3.41 7.79
C LYS A 39 6.21 -4.04 6.48
N ILE A 40 6.97 -5.14 6.56
CA ILE A 40 7.53 -5.81 5.40
C ILE A 40 6.44 -6.52 4.57
N GLU A 41 5.47 -7.16 5.23
CA GLU A 41 4.34 -7.80 4.53
C GLU A 41 3.50 -6.75 3.80
N THR A 42 3.20 -5.63 4.45
CA THR A 42 2.46 -4.50 3.84
C THR A 42 3.14 -4.05 2.55
N LEU A 43 4.47 -3.85 2.58
CA LEU A 43 5.24 -3.42 1.41
C LEU A 43 5.29 -4.48 0.30
N ARG A 44 5.39 -5.76 0.66
CA ARG A 44 5.39 -6.87 -0.31
C ARG A 44 4.02 -7.01 -0.98
N LEU A 45 2.94 -6.98 -0.21
CA LEU A 45 1.58 -7.06 -0.71
C LEU A 45 1.24 -5.86 -1.61
N ALA A 46 1.61 -4.65 -1.21
CA ALA A 46 1.44 -3.45 -2.03
C ALA A 46 2.13 -3.57 -3.39
N ARG A 47 3.40 -4.02 -3.41
CA ARG A 47 4.13 -4.26 -4.67
C ARG A 47 3.43 -5.29 -5.55
N ASN A 48 3.03 -6.42 -4.96
CA ASN A 48 2.36 -7.49 -5.70
C ASN A 48 1.02 -7.02 -6.26
N TYR A 49 0.28 -6.19 -5.52
CA TYR A 49 -0.99 -5.66 -5.97
C TYR A 49 -0.82 -4.70 -7.15
N ILE A 50 0.18 -3.82 -7.13
CA ILE A 50 0.52 -2.96 -8.28
C ILE A 50 0.83 -3.82 -9.52
N SER A 51 1.63 -4.88 -9.38
CA SER A 51 1.94 -5.79 -10.49
C SER A 51 0.69 -6.49 -11.03
N ALA A 52 -0.17 -7.01 -10.14
CA ALA A 52 -1.41 -7.68 -10.53
C ALA A 52 -2.38 -6.75 -11.27
N LEU A 53 -2.56 -5.51 -10.81
CA LEU A 53 -3.37 -4.50 -11.51
C LEU A 53 -2.79 -4.15 -12.87
N THR A 54 -1.45 -4.01 -12.95
CA THR A 54 -0.76 -3.72 -14.22
C THR A 54 -0.96 -4.85 -15.23
N GLU A 55 -0.91 -6.10 -14.79
CA GLU A 55 -1.15 -7.27 -15.64
C GLU A 55 -2.62 -7.38 -16.07
N ALA A 56 -3.57 -7.19 -15.14
CA ALA A 56 -5.00 -7.18 -15.45
C ALA A 56 -5.34 -6.15 -16.53
N LEU A 57 -4.77 -4.95 -16.47
CA LEU A 57 -4.96 -3.92 -17.49
C LEU A 57 -4.42 -4.35 -18.87
N LYS A 58 -3.28 -5.06 -18.93
CA LYS A 58 -2.73 -5.57 -20.19
C LYS A 58 -3.58 -6.68 -20.82
N ILE A 59 -4.15 -7.54 -19.98
CA ILE A 59 -5.07 -8.60 -20.44
C ILE A 59 -6.32 -7.95 -21.05
N ASN A 60 -6.90 -6.98 -20.34
CA ASN A 60 -8.08 -6.27 -20.82
C ASN A 60 -7.82 -5.46 -22.11
N SER A 61 -6.63 -4.87 -22.26
CA SER A 61 -6.28 -4.16 -23.51
C SER A 61 -6.02 -5.08 -24.70
N ASN A 62 -5.70 -6.35 -24.45
CA ASN A 62 -5.40 -7.34 -25.49
C ASN A 62 -6.60 -8.24 -25.81
N GLN A 63 -7.79 -7.98 -25.26
CA GLN A 63 -9.00 -8.63 -25.77
C GLN A 63 -9.33 -8.04 -27.14
N PRO A 64 -9.31 -8.83 -28.23
CA PRO A 64 -9.94 -8.40 -29.46
C PRO A 64 -11.42 -8.21 -29.15
N LEU A 65 -11.95 -7.05 -29.52
CA LEU A 65 -13.37 -6.75 -29.46
C LEU A 65 -14.09 -7.84 -30.26
N SER A 66 -14.68 -8.83 -29.58
CA SER A 66 -15.64 -9.74 -30.20
C SER A 66 -16.89 -8.92 -30.51
N THR A 67 -16.83 -8.11 -31.58
CA THR A 67 -18.03 -7.71 -32.31
C THR A 67 -18.49 -8.95 -33.06
N GLU A 68 -19.29 -9.78 -32.40
CA GLU A 68 -20.15 -10.74 -33.07
C GLU A 68 -21.54 -10.15 -33.26
N SER A 69 -22.04 -10.35 -34.49
CA SER A 69 -23.36 -10.03 -35.08
C SER A 69 -23.53 -8.65 -35.70
#